data_AF-A0A1T5FFX1-F1
#
_entry.id   AF-A0A1T5FFX1-F1
#
_cell.length_a   1.000
_cell.length_b   1.000
_cell.length_c   1.000
_cell.angle_alpha   90.00
_cell.angle_beta   90.00
_cell.angle_gamma   90.00
#
_symmetry.space_group_name_H-M   'P 1'
#
loop_
_entity.id
_entity.type
_entity.pdbx_description
1 polymer ?
#
loop_
_entity_poly.entity_id
_entity_poly.type
_entity_poly.pdbx_seq_one_letter_code
_entity_poly.pdbx_strand_id
1 'polypeptide(L)'
;MESRYEKSLEKDIKKLQKKLGELLKQEREKSIHGEIKSYTALVDIDKSTIYAGERGESNFTVSRLYTLLRGNGQTHEEIIQAFTFLITGLHKYSEFSLPSETEQQLRLQVETKLGTKVAKALKSDHINRIYLMLAYCDDKKIRKTDLKKFFDLDSYTKHFNHCLKIADEMDWINMTYPEKPNAKNQSYYTTEAGKEVLRLKQDGEENENS
;
A
#
# COMPACT_ATOMS: atom_id res chain seq x y z
N MET A 1 13.47 30.66 -18.94
CA MET A 1 14.36 30.42 -17.78
C MET A 1 13.68 29.34 -16.97
N GLU A 2 14.21 28.11 -16.96
CA GLU A 2 13.61 26.99 -16.21
C GLU A 2 13.56 27.31 -14.72
N SER A 3 12.42 27.00 -14.11
CA SER A 3 12.22 27.14 -12.67
C SER A 3 13.09 26.14 -11.90
N ARG A 4 13.42 26.46 -10.64
CA ARG A 4 14.09 25.49 -9.73
C ARG A 4 13.28 24.20 -9.57
N TYR A 5 11.95 24.28 -9.68
CA TYR A 5 11.05 23.13 -9.64
C TYR A 5 11.26 22.20 -10.83
N GLU A 6 11.29 22.73 -12.05
CA GLU A 6 11.51 21.94 -13.28
C GLU A 6 12.85 21.20 -13.25
N LYS A 7 13.92 21.86 -12.78
CA LYS A 7 15.26 21.23 -12.65
C LYS A 7 15.29 20.10 -11.62
N SER A 8 14.58 20.26 -10.50
CA SER A 8 14.46 19.20 -9.49
C SER A 8 13.67 18.01 -10.04
N LEU A 9 12.55 18.30 -10.71
CA LEU A 9 11.69 17.28 -11.31
C LEU A 9 12.43 16.47 -12.37
N GLU A 10 13.24 17.12 -13.23
CA GLU A 10 14.04 16.42 -14.24
C GLU A 10 15.03 15.43 -13.62
N LYS A 11 15.67 15.81 -12.50
CA LYS A 11 16.57 14.92 -11.77
C LYS A 11 15.84 13.70 -11.22
N ASP A 12 14.64 13.88 -10.68
CA ASP A 12 13.85 12.78 -10.12
C ASP A 12 13.24 11.89 -11.21
N ILE A 13 12.84 12.46 -12.34
CA ILE A 13 12.43 11.71 -13.54
C ILE A 13 13.57 10.82 -14.03
N LYS A 14 14.81 11.34 -14.12
CA LYS A 14 15.98 10.53 -14.52
C LYS A 14 16.25 9.38 -13.56
N LYS A 15 16.09 9.58 -12.24
CA LYS A 15 16.20 8.50 -11.25
C LYS A 15 15.11 7.45 -11.45
N LEU A 16 13.87 7.88 -11.66
CA LEU A 16 12.74 6.99 -11.92
C LEU A 16 12.98 6.15 -13.18
N GLN A 17 13.42 6.77 -14.27
CA GLN A 17 13.71 6.09 -15.53
C GLN A 17 14.80 5.03 -15.37
N LYS A 18 15.90 5.38 -14.69
CA LYS A 18 16.96 4.43 -14.39
C LYS A 18 16.44 3.24 -13.59
N LYS A 19 15.65 3.49 -12.54
CA LYS A 19 15.13 2.42 -11.69
C LYS A 19 14.13 1.53 -12.43
N LEU A 20 13.26 2.13 -13.24
CA LEU A 20 12.33 1.39 -14.09
C LEU A 20 13.07 0.53 -15.12
N GLY A 21 14.12 1.07 -15.76
CA GLY A 21 14.97 0.32 -16.68
C GLY A 21 15.66 -0.87 -16.02
N GLU A 22 16.23 -0.68 -14.83
CA GLU A 22 16.85 -1.76 -14.03
C GLU A 22 15.85 -2.89 -13.73
N LEU A 23 14.63 -2.54 -13.32
CA LEU A 23 13.57 -3.52 -13.03
C LEU A 23 13.15 -4.29 -14.29
N LEU A 24 12.92 -3.59 -15.41
CA LEU A 24 12.56 -4.23 -16.68
C LEU A 24 13.65 -5.20 -17.15
N LYS A 25 14.92 -4.84 -16.97
CA LYS A 25 16.06 -5.73 -17.26
C LYS A 25 16.04 -6.98 -16.39
N GLN A 26 15.88 -6.82 -15.08
CA GLN A 26 15.82 -7.95 -14.14
C GLN A 26 14.68 -8.91 -14.48
N GLU A 27 13.49 -8.38 -14.78
CA GLU A 27 12.34 -9.19 -15.14
C GLU A 27 12.51 -9.87 -16.50
N ARG A 28 13.10 -9.18 -17.48
CA ARG A 28 13.49 -9.81 -18.74
C ARG A 28 14.42 -10.98 -18.46
N GLU A 29 15.52 -10.77 -17.74
CA GLU A 29 16.55 -11.80 -17.47
C GLU A 29 16.01 -13.02 -16.74
N LYS A 30 14.94 -12.88 -15.94
CA LYS A 30 14.23 -13.99 -15.29
C LYS A 30 13.22 -14.71 -16.20
N SER A 31 12.78 -14.07 -17.28
CA SER A 31 11.78 -14.64 -18.19
C SER A 31 12.33 -15.81 -19.00
N ILE A 32 11.44 -16.60 -19.59
CA ILE A 32 11.78 -17.69 -20.52
C ILE A 32 12.59 -17.15 -21.73
N HIS A 33 12.43 -15.87 -22.06
CA HIS A 33 13.16 -15.17 -23.11
C HIS A 33 14.26 -14.27 -22.55
N GLY A 34 14.92 -14.67 -21.44
CA GLY A 34 15.92 -13.84 -20.78
C GLY A 34 17.12 -13.42 -21.63
N GLU A 35 17.44 -14.18 -22.68
CA GLU A 35 18.41 -13.75 -23.69
C GLU A 35 17.84 -12.62 -24.56
N ILE A 36 18.58 -11.51 -24.64
CA ILE A 36 18.15 -10.30 -25.36
C ILE A 36 17.73 -10.57 -26.82
N LYS A 37 18.40 -11.49 -27.52
CA LYS A 37 18.10 -11.81 -28.92
C LYS A 37 16.71 -12.44 -29.08
N SER A 38 16.40 -13.41 -28.23
CA SER A 38 15.09 -14.07 -28.16
C SER A 38 14.01 -13.08 -27.75
N TYR A 39 14.32 -12.21 -26.78
CA TYR A 39 13.40 -11.19 -26.32
C TYR A 39 13.05 -10.17 -27.41
N THR A 40 14.04 -9.63 -28.13
CA THR A 40 13.81 -8.64 -29.20
C THR A 40 12.92 -9.17 -30.31
N ALA A 41 13.00 -10.48 -30.61
CA ALA A 41 12.14 -11.13 -31.58
C ALA A 41 10.69 -11.27 -31.07
N LEU A 42 10.50 -11.50 -29.77
CA LEU A 42 9.18 -11.60 -29.15
C LEU A 42 8.44 -10.26 -29.16
N VAL A 43 9.11 -9.19 -28.76
CA VAL A 43 8.47 -7.87 -28.58
C VAL A 43 8.50 -7.00 -29.84
N ASP A 44 9.22 -7.41 -30.88
CA ASP A 44 9.48 -6.64 -32.10
C ASP A 44 10.07 -5.25 -31.81
N ILE A 45 11.16 -5.25 -31.05
CA ILE A 45 11.87 -4.03 -30.63
C ILE A 45 13.35 -4.22 -30.87
N ASP A 46 13.99 -3.23 -31.48
CA ASP A 46 15.43 -3.27 -31.69
C ASP A 46 16.21 -3.35 -30.37
N LYS A 47 17.26 -4.17 -30.38
CA LYS A 47 18.13 -4.43 -29.23
C LYS A 47 18.68 -3.15 -28.61
N SER A 48 19.10 -2.18 -29.43
CA SER A 48 19.66 -0.91 -28.93
C SER A 48 18.62 -0.09 -28.19
N THR A 49 17.35 -0.15 -28.63
CA THR A 49 16.24 0.56 -27.99
C THR A 49 15.90 -0.06 -26.64
N ILE A 50 15.87 -1.39 -26.54
CA ILE A 50 15.66 -2.07 -25.25
C ILE A 50 16.77 -1.70 -24.27
N TYR A 51 18.04 -1.79 -24.69
CA TYR A 51 19.15 -1.48 -23.81
C TYR A 51 19.23 0.00 -23.39
N ALA A 52 18.92 0.94 -24.27
CA ALA A 52 18.83 2.34 -23.89
C ALA A 52 17.75 2.56 -22.82
N GLY A 53 16.62 1.88 -22.95
CA GLY A 53 15.57 1.88 -21.93
C GLY A 53 16.01 1.26 -20.61
N GLU A 54 16.64 0.09 -20.65
CA GLU A 54 17.13 -0.63 -19.46
C GLU A 54 18.20 0.15 -18.68
N ARG A 55 19.00 0.98 -19.37
CA ARG A 55 19.97 1.88 -18.74
C ARG A 55 19.36 3.19 -18.25
N GLY A 56 18.08 3.46 -18.56
CA GLY A 56 17.42 4.74 -18.27
C GLY A 56 17.91 5.89 -19.14
N GLU A 57 18.51 5.60 -20.30
CA GLU A 57 19.02 6.58 -21.27
C GLU A 57 17.93 7.08 -22.23
N SER A 58 16.82 6.35 -22.34
CA SER A 58 15.69 6.70 -23.21
C SER A 58 14.37 6.77 -22.45
N ASN A 59 13.51 7.71 -22.83
CA ASN A 59 12.15 7.79 -22.33
C ASN A 59 11.31 6.60 -22.85
N PHE A 60 10.61 5.92 -21.95
CA PHE A 60 9.58 4.97 -22.35
C PHE A 60 8.29 5.70 -22.69
N THR A 61 7.74 5.43 -23.88
CA THR A 61 6.33 5.72 -24.13
C THR A 61 5.48 4.72 -23.35
N VAL A 62 4.23 5.06 -23.04
CA VAL A 62 3.29 4.15 -22.36
C VAL A 62 3.12 2.86 -23.16
N SER A 63 2.98 2.96 -24.48
CA SER A 63 2.88 1.79 -25.38
C SER A 63 4.14 0.92 -25.31
N ARG A 64 5.34 1.52 -25.29
CA ARG A 64 6.60 0.77 -25.19
C ARG A 64 6.70 0.02 -23.86
N LEU A 65 6.36 0.69 -22.75
CA LEU A 65 6.35 0.09 -21.43
C LEU A 65 5.35 -1.08 -21.37
N TYR A 66 4.15 -0.90 -21.91
CA TYR A 66 3.13 -1.94 -22.00
C TYR A 66 3.65 -3.17 -22.77
N THR A 67 4.25 -2.97 -23.95
CA THR A 67 4.81 -4.08 -24.75
C THR A 67 5.89 -4.85 -24.01
N LEU A 68 6.79 -4.16 -23.30
CA LEU A 68 7.86 -4.81 -22.52
C LEU A 68 7.28 -5.61 -21.34
N LEU A 69 6.28 -5.07 -20.64
CA LEU A 69 5.60 -5.80 -19.57
C LEU A 69 4.90 -7.07 -20.10
N ARG A 70 4.23 -6.99 -21.27
CA ARG A 70 3.67 -8.17 -21.96
C ARG A 70 4.76 -9.16 -22.36
N GLY A 71 5.91 -8.68 -22.84
CA GLY A 71 7.08 -9.51 -23.17
C GLY A 71 7.65 -10.24 -21.95
N ASN A 72 7.50 -9.67 -20.76
CA ASN A 72 7.87 -10.30 -19.48
C ASN A 72 6.78 -11.24 -18.94
N GLY A 73 5.74 -11.55 -19.73
CA GLY A 73 4.69 -12.51 -19.38
C GLY A 73 3.54 -11.94 -18.56
N GLN A 74 3.51 -10.63 -18.31
CA GLN A 74 2.38 -10.01 -17.62
C GLN A 74 1.14 -9.99 -18.52
N THR A 75 -0.03 -10.25 -17.95
CA THR A 75 -1.33 -10.12 -18.61
C THR A 75 -1.78 -8.65 -18.69
N HIS A 76 -2.81 -8.37 -19.49
CA HIS A 76 -3.35 -7.02 -19.55
C HIS A 76 -3.89 -6.57 -18.19
N GLU A 77 -4.60 -7.47 -17.51
CA GLU A 77 -5.25 -7.26 -16.23
C GLU A 77 -4.23 -6.98 -15.12
N GLU A 78 -3.14 -7.75 -15.05
CA GLU A 78 -2.05 -7.53 -14.09
C GLU A 78 -1.38 -6.16 -14.30
N ILE A 79 -1.15 -5.76 -15.55
CA ILE A 79 -0.57 -4.45 -15.88
C ILE A 79 -1.51 -3.31 -15.43
N ILE A 80 -2.80 -3.41 -15.73
CA ILE A 80 -3.79 -2.41 -15.30
C ILE A 80 -3.87 -2.36 -13.77
N GLN A 81 -3.83 -3.52 -13.10
CA GLN A 81 -3.84 -3.58 -11.64
C GLN A 81 -2.59 -2.93 -11.04
N ALA A 82 -1.41 -3.16 -11.62
CA ALA A 82 -0.16 -2.54 -11.17
C ALA A 82 -0.18 -1.02 -11.33
N PHE A 83 -0.67 -0.49 -12.46
CA PHE A 83 -0.84 0.95 -12.63
C PHE A 83 -1.90 1.54 -11.71
N THR A 84 -3.01 0.83 -11.53
CA THR A 84 -4.05 1.25 -10.59
C THR A 84 -3.49 1.31 -9.17
N PHE A 85 -2.69 0.32 -8.77
CA PHE A 85 -1.99 0.30 -7.49
C PHE A 85 -1.05 1.51 -7.35
N LEU A 86 -0.21 1.78 -8.35
CA LEU A 86 0.72 2.93 -8.34
C LEU A 86 -0.01 4.28 -8.26
N ILE A 87 -1.15 4.42 -8.94
CA ILE A 87 -1.91 5.68 -9.02
C ILE A 87 -2.75 5.90 -7.76
N THR A 88 -3.40 4.84 -7.26
CA THR A 88 -4.40 4.95 -6.20
C THR A 88 -3.87 4.59 -4.81
N GLY A 89 -2.72 3.92 -4.73
CA GLY A 89 -2.18 3.37 -3.48
C GLY A 89 -3.08 2.31 -2.84
N LEU A 90 -4.08 1.78 -3.56
CA LEU A 90 -5.01 0.78 -3.04
C LEU A 90 -4.34 -0.60 -3.07
N HIS A 91 -3.79 -1.03 -1.93
CA HIS A 91 -3.69 -2.44 -1.65
C HIS A 91 -5.11 -3.03 -1.65
N LYS A 92 -5.32 -4.19 -2.26
CA LYS A 92 -6.46 -5.03 -1.90
C LYS A 92 -6.28 -5.41 -0.43
N TYR A 93 -6.87 -4.63 0.50
CA TYR A 93 -6.84 -4.94 1.95
C TYR A 93 -7.45 -6.31 2.26
N SER A 94 -8.15 -6.93 1.31
CA SER A 94 -8.63 -8.31 1.42
C SER A 94 -7.51 -9.33 1.60
N GLU A 95 -6.28 -9.02 1.18
CA GLU A 95 -5.12 -9.93 1.29
C GLU A 95 -4.19 -9.58 2.45
N PHE A 96 -4.42 -8.45 3.15
CA PHE A 96 -3.63 -8.09 4.31
C PHE A 96 -3.99 -8.98 5.50
N SER A 97 -2.99 -9.66 6.06
CA SER A 97 -3.09 -10.37 7.33
C SER A 97 -1.96 -9.96 8.25
N LEU A 98 -2.30 -9.67 9.50
CA LEU A 98 -1.30 -9.54 10.55
C LEU A 98 -0.65 -10.90 10.85
N PRO A 99 0.61 -10.90 11.33
CA PRO A 99 1.19 -12.06 11.99
C PRO A 99 0.28 -12.52 13.13
N SER A 100 0.18 -13.84 13.33
CA SER A 100 -0.71 -14.44 14.34
C SER A 100 -0.44 -13.93 15.75
N GLU A 101 0.83 -13.70 16.09
CA GLU A 101 1.24 -13.17 17.38
C GLU A 101 0.72 -11.74 17.59
N THR A 102 0.93 -10.84 16.61
CA THR A 102 0.42 -9.46 16.66
C THR A 102 -1.10 -9.46 16.77
N GLU A 103 -1.81 -10.30 16.01
CA GLU A 103 -3.27 -10.43 16.09
C GLU A 103 -3.72 -10.85 17.51
N GLN A 104 -3.03 -11.82 18.11
CA GLN A 104 -3.33 -12.30 19.47
C GLN A 104 -3.07 -11.22 20.52
N GLN A 105 -1.97 -10.47 20.41
CA GLN A 105 -1.67 -9.35 21.31
C GLN A 105 -2.74 -8.26 21.24
N LEU A 106 -3.17 -7.88 20.03
CA LEU A 106 -4.27 -6.94 19.80
C LEU A 106 -5.57 -7.42 20.48
N ARG A 107 -5.91 -8.70 20.31
CA ARG A 107 -7.09 -9.30 20.96
C ARG A 107 -6.99 -9.26 22.47
N LEU A 108 -5.82 -9.55 23.03
CA LEU A 108 -5.58 -9.52 24.47
C LEU A 108 -5.76 -8.10 25.01
N GLN A 109 -5.23 -7.09 24.34
CA GLN A 109 -5.44 -5.69 24.73
C GLN A 109 -6.92 -5.30 24.71
N VAL A 110 -7.66 -5.71 23.69
CA VAL A 110 -9.12 -5.51 23.63
C VAL A 110 -9.82 -6.25 24.77
N GLU A 111 -9.41 -7.47 25.08
CA GLU A 111 -9.97 -8.24 26.19
C GLU A 111 -9.75 -7.56 27.53
N THR A 112 -8.54 -7.05 27.77
CA THR A 112 -8.20 -6.34 29.02
C THR A 112 -9.04 -5.07 29.21
N LYS A 113 -9.29 -4.30 28.14
CA LYS A 113 -9.95 -2.99 28.23
C LYS A 113 -11.46 -3.05 28.03
N LEU A 114 -11.95 -3.85 27.08
CA LEU A 114 -13.38 -3.92 26.69
C LEU A 114 -14.05 -5.26 27.08
N GLY A 115 -13.28 -6.21 27.60
CA GLY A 115 -13.77 -7.48 28.11
C GLY A 115 -13.79 -8.63 27.10
N THR A 116 -13.75 -9.85 27.62
CA THR A 116 -13.68 -11.12 26.86
C THR A 116 -14.77 -11.26 25.79
N LYS A 117 -15.99 -10.77 26.07
CA LYS A 117 -17.11 -10.87 25.12
C LYS A 117 -16.84 -10.10 23.83
N VAL A 118 -16.25 -8.91 23.92
CA VAL A 118 -15.90 -8.08 22.77
C VAL A 118 -14.74 -8.73 22.01
N ALA A 119 -13.68 -9.13 22.72
CA ALA A 119 -12.51 -9.76 22.13
C ALA A 119 -12.84 -11.05 21.35
N LYS A 120 -13.70 -11.92 21.90
CA LYS A 120 -14.14 -13.17 21.23
C LYS A 120 -15.02 -12.93 20.00
N ALA A 121 -15.71 -11.79 19.93
CA ALA A 121 -16.53 -11.43 18.78
C ALA A 121 -15.70 -10.87 17.60
N LEU A 122 -14.45 -10.47 17.85
CA LEU A 122 -13.56 -10.02 16.80
C LEU A 122 -13.09 -11.21 15.97
N LYS A 123 -13.19 -11.09 14.65
CA LYS A 123 -12.61 -12.04 13.70
C LYS A 123 -11.30 -11.42 13.17
N SER A 124 -10.45 -12.22 12.54
CA SER A 124 -9.15 -11.74 12.04
C SER A 124 -9.33 -10.56 11.06
N ASP A 125 -10.39 -10.56 10.24
CA ASP A 125 -10.71 -9.45 9.34
C ASP A 125 -11.05 -8.15 10.09
N HIS A 126 -11.68 -8.24 11.26
CA HIS A 126 -11.92 -7.07 12.12
C HIS A 126 -10.59 -6.52 12.68
N ILE A 127 -9.70 -7.39 13.18
CA ILE A 127 -8.40 -6.97 13.73
C ILE A 127 -7.52 -6.34 12.65
N ASN A 128 -7.43 -6.98 11.48
CA ASN A 128 -6.71 -6.46 10.32
C ASN A 128 -7.25 -5.09 9.90
N ARG A 129 -8.58 -4.94 9.84
CA ARG A 129 -9.21 -3.66 9.49
C ARG A 129 -8.89 -2.57 10.52
N ILE A 130 -8.95 -2.88 11.82
CA ILE A 130 -8.58 -1.92 12.88
C ILE A 130 -7.14 -1.48 12.68
N TYR A 131 -6.21 -2.42 12.54
CA TYR A 131 -4.79 -2.10 12.34
C TYR A 131 -4.56 -1.20 11.12
N LEU A 132 -5.19 -1.52 9.99
CA LEU A 132 -5.10 -0.71 8.77
C LEU A 132 -5.71 0.69 8.92
N MET A 133 -6.80 0.83 9.71
CA MET A 133 -7.34 2.16 10.04
C MET A 133 -6.32 3.02 10.79
N LEU A 134 -5.61 2.41 11.76
CA LEU A 134 -4.56 3.09 12.51
C LEU A 134 -3.40 3.49 11.61
N ALA A 135 -2.93 2.57 10.76
CA ALA A 135 -1.83 2.84 9.84
C ALA A 135 -2.19 3.98 8.86
N TYR A 136 -3.42 4.01 8.36
CA TYR A 136 -3.86 5.05 7.41
C TYR A 136 -4.05 6.44 8.04
N CYS A 137 -4.27 6.50 9.35
CA CYS A 137 -4.50 7.73 10.09
C CYS A 137 -3.28 8.20 10.90
N ASP A 138 -2.12 7.52 10.76
CA ASP A 138 -0.92 7.79 11.55
C ASP A 138 -0.26 9.14 11.19
N ASP A 139 -0.14 9.42 9.90
CA ASP A 139 0.57 10.60 9.38
C ASP A 139 -0.33 11.84 9.21
N LYS A 140 -1.65 11.67 9.28
CA LYS A 140 -2.61 12.73 8.94
C LYS A 140 -4.01 12.52 9.52
N LYS A 141 -4.75 13.63 9.58
CA LYS A 141 -6.18 13.64 9.94
C LYS A 141 -7.01 13.23 8.72
N ILE A 142 -7.79 12.16 8.86
CA ILE A 142 -8.58 11.58 7.78
C ILE A 142 -10.08 11.68 8.05
N ARG A 143 -10.86 12.12 7.06
CA ARG A 143 -12.32 12.08 7.17
C ARG A 143 -12.84 10.65 7.10
N LYS A 144 -13.96 10.37 7.77
CA LYS A 144 -14.63 9.06 7.71
C LYS A 144 -14.92 8.60 6.27
N THR A 145 -15.25 9.54 5.39
CA THR A 145 -15.50 9.29 3.96
C THR A 145 -14.27 8.75 3.25
N ASP A 146 -13.08 9.24 3.60
CA ASP A 146 -11.83 8.87 2.95
C ASP A 146 -11.30 7.55 3.54
N LEU A 147 -11.47 7.33 4.84
CA LEU A 147 -11.32 6.00 5.47
C LEU A 147 -12.22 4.95 4.79
N LYS A 148 -13.48 5.28 4.50
CA LYS A 148 -14.39 4.37 3.78
C LYS A 148 -13.88 4.05 2.38
N LYS A 149 -13.43 5.07 1.63
CA LYS A 149 -12.85 4.90 0.30
C LYS A 149 -11.58 4.07 0.32
N PHE A 150 -10.74 4.25 1.34
CA PHE A 150 -9.55 3.44 1.55
C PHE A 150 -9.90 1.95 1.61
N PHE A 151 -10.96 1.55 2.32
CA PHE A 151 -11.42 0.16 2.35
C PHE A 151 -12.29 -0.27 1.16
N ASP A 152 -12.41 0.55 0.11
CA ASP A 152 -13.24 0.29 -1.07
C ASP A 152 -14.70 -0.07 -0.73
N LEU A 153 -15.29 0.67 0.22
CA LEU A 153 -16.66 0.43 0.67
C LEU A 153 -17.64 1.44 0.05
N ASP A 154 -18.71 0.94 -0.57
CA ASP A 154 -19.79 1.79 -1.08
C ASP A 154 -20.55 2.51 0.04
N SER A 155 -20.68 1.87 1.20
CA SER A 155 -21.43 2.38 2.35
C SER A 155 -20.69 2.16 3.68
N TYR A 156 -21.13 2.87 4.72
CA TYR A 156 -20.61 2.66 6.08
C TYR A 156 -21.22 1.39 6.68
N THR A 157 -20.66 0.24 6.33
CA THR A 157 -21.16 -1.06 6.79
C THR A 157 -21.13 -1.17 8.31
N LYS A 158 -21.98 -2.04 8.87
CA LYS A 158 -21.99 -2.33 10.31
C LYS A 158 -20.61 -2.76 10.80
N HIS A 159 -19.88 -3.56 10.02
CA HIS A 159 -18.53 -4.01 10.34
C HIS A 159 -17.51 -2.86 10.35
N PHE A 160 -17.54 -1.97 9.35
CA PHE A 160 -16.67 -0.80 9.32
C PHE A 160 -16.88 0.10 10.54
N ASN A 161 -18.14 0.44 10.85
CA ASN A 161 -18.46 1.26 12.01
C ASN A 161 -18.10 0.58 13.33
N HIS A 162 -18.26 -0.75 13.42
CA HIS A 162 -17.89 -1.50 14.60
C HIS A 162 -16.38 -1.49 14.85
N CYS A 163 -15.57 -1.69 13.79
CA CYS A 163 -14.10 -1.63 13.90
C CYS A 163 -13.63 -0.23 14.32
N LEU A 164 -14.15 0.82 13.68
CA LEU A 164 -13.82 2.20 14.02
C LEU A 164 -14.20 2.54 15.46
N LYS A 165 -15.37 2.06 15.90
CA LYS A 165 -15.82 2.24 17.29
C LYS A 165 -14.90 1.55 18.29
N ILE A 166 -14.45 0.33 18.02
CA ILE A 166 -13.50 -0.38 18.90
C ILE A 166 -12.18 0.39 18.96
N ALA A 167 -11.65 0.86 17.83
CA ALA A 167 -10.42 1.64 17.81
C ALA A 167 -10.52 2.93 18.66
N ASP A 168 -11.70 3.57 18.64
CA ASP A 168 -12.00 4.78 19.43
C ASP A 168 -12.15 4.46 20.92
N GLU A 169 -12.91 3.41 21.28
CA GLU A 169 -13.05 2.96 22.68
C GLU A 169 -11.72 2.46 23.27
N MET A 170 -10.83 1.93 22.43
CA MET A 170 -9.46 1.58 22.81
C MET A 170 -8.53 2.77 22.94
N ASP A 171 -8.96 3.98 22.58
CA ASP A 171 -8.13 5.19 22.47
C ASP A 171 -6.93 5.01 21.53
N TRP A 172 -7.06 4.15 20.51
CA TRP A 172 -6.05 3.97 19.47
C TRP A 172 -6.22 4.95 18.32
N ILE A 173 -7.47 5.32 18.05
CA ILE A 173 -7.83 6.40 17.13
C ILE A 173 -8.68 7.40 17.90
N ASN A 174 -8.63 8.68 17.53
CA ASN A 174 -9.47 9.69 18.16
C ASN A 174 -10.05 10.66 17.13
N MET A 175 -11.15 11.28 17.53
CA MET A 175 -11.90 12.26 16.79
C MET A 175 -11.33 13.67 17.01
N THR A 176 -11.26 14.48 15.96
CA THR A 176 -10.89 15.90 16.10
C THR A 176 -11.88 16.72 16.96
N TYR A 177 -13.17 16.35 16.97
CA TYR A 177 -14.20 16.96 17.80
C TYR A 177 -15.03 15.88 18.53
N PRO A 178 -14.51 15.29 19.62
CA PRO A 178 -15.17 14.16 20.30
C PRO A 178 -16.56 14.53 20.84
N GLU A 179 -16.74 15.77 21.28
CA GLU A 179 -18.04 16.29 21.77
C GLU A 179 -19.09 16.45 20.65
N LYS A 180 -18.66 16.46 19.39
CA LYS A 180 -19.52 16.68 18.22
C LYS A 180 -19.17 15.67 17.12
N PRO A 181 -19.46 14.37 17.31
CA PRO A 181 -19.05 13.30 16.38
C PRO A 181 -19.64 13.46 14.96
N ASN A 182 -20.70 14.25 14.81
CA ASN A 182 -21.35 14.54 13.53
C ASN A 182 -20.93 15.90 12.93
N ALA A 183 -19.86 16.53 13.44
CA ALA A 183 -19.37 17.79 12.88
C ALA A 183 -18.96 17.62 11.41
N LYS A 184 -19.28 18.61 10.55
CA LYS A 184 -19.01 18.55 9.10
C LYS A 184 -17.52 18.40 8.76
N ASN A 185 -16.64 18.86 9.64
CA ASN A 185 -15.18 18.78 9.53
C ASN A 185 -14.56 17.72 10.43
N GLN A 186 -15.37 16.76 10.93
CA GLN A 186 -14.89 15.66 11.74
C GLN A 186 -13.86 14.81 10.98
N SER A 187 -12.71 14.59 11.61
CA SER A 187 -11.64 13.72 11.11
C SER A 187 -11.14 12.80 12.22
N TYR A 188 -10.44 11.76 11.84
CA TYR A 188 -9.85 10.75 12.72
C TYR A 188 -8.33 10.80 12.58
N TYR A 189 -7.62 10.55 13.67
CA TYR A 189 -6.17 10.44 13.69
C TYR A 189 -5.74 9.38 14.69
N THR A 190 -4.61 8.72 14.43
CA THR A 190 -4.05 7.72 15.33
C THR A 190 -3.39 8.40 16.52
N THR A 191 -3.69 7.92 17.73
CA THR A 191 -3.11 8.44 18.98
C THR A 191 -1.74 7.83 19.23
N GLU A 192 -1.03 8.29 20.27
CA GLU A 192 0.22 7.64 20.68
C GLU A 192 0.00 6.18 21.10
N ALA A 193 -1.11 5.87 21.78
CA ALA A 193 -1.46 4.48 22.11
C ALA A 193 -1.71 3.64 20.84
N GLY A 194 -2.33 4.22 19.82
CA GLY A 194 -2.50 3.56 18.52
C GLY A 194 -1.17 3.36 17.78
N LYS A 195 -0.20 4.27 17.94
CA LYS A 195 1.14 4.11 17.36
C LYS A 195 1.92 2.97 18.00
N GLU A 196 1.79 2.76 19.31
CA GLU A 196 2.40 1.59 19.96
C GLU A 196 1.87 0.28 19.39
N VAL A 197 0.57 0.21 19.06
CA VAL A 197 -0.02 -0.95 18.38
C VAL A 197 0.63 -1.18 17.01
N LEU A 198 0.94 -0.12 16.26
CA LEU A 198 1.60 -0.22 14.95
C LEU A 198 3.06 -0.70 15.07
N ARG A 199 3.71 -0.47 16.22
CA ARG A 199 5.10 -0.91 16.47
C ARG A 199 5.21 -2.38 16.88
N LEU A 200 4.13 -3.04 17.30
CA LEU A 200 4.12 -4.47 17.62
C LEU A 200 4.59 -5.37 16.46
N LYS A 201 4.63 -4.85 15.22
CA LYS A 201 5.18 -5.54 14.06
C LYS A 201 6.73 -5.58 14.06
N GLN A 202 7.40 -4.62 14.70
CA GLN A 202 8.85 -4.43 14.58
C GLN A 202 9.66 -5.34 15.52
N ASP A 203 9.11 -5.74 16.67
CA ASP A 203 9.82 -6.56 17.65
C ASP A 203 9.85 -8.07 17.32
N GLY A 204 9.12 -8.48 16.27
CA GLY A 204 9.08 -9.88 15.80
C GLY A 204 10.18 -10.26 14.80
N GLU A 205 10.88 -9.28 14.21
CA GLU A 205 11.91 -9.52 13.18
C GLU A 205 13.36 -9.56 13.73
N GLU A 206 13.60 -9.17 14.99
CA GLU A 206 14.96 -9.15 15.57
C GLU A 206 15.45 -10.50 16.14
N ASN A 207 14.60 -11.55 16.19
CA ASN A 207 14.96 -12.83 16.83
C ASN A 207 15.28 -13.99 15.86
N GLU A 208 15.37 -13.77 14.55
CA GLU A 208 15.74 -14.84 13.59
C GLU A 208 17.20 -14.79 13.10
N ASN A 209 18.07 -13.95 13.68
CA ASN A 209 19.51 -13.93 13.38
C ASN A 209 20.39 -13.93 14.65
N SER A 210 20.23 -14.93 15.52
CA SER A 210 21.20 -15.23 16.58
C SER A 210 21.47 -16.73 16.69
#